data_AF-A0AAV3RMC0-F1
#
_entry.id   AF-A0AAV3RMC0-F1
#
_cell.length_a   1.000
_cell.length_b   1.000
_cell.length_c   1.000
_cell.angle_alpha   90.00
_cell.angle_beta   90.00
_cell.angle_gamma   90.00
#
_symmetry.space_group_name_H-M   'P 1'
#
loop_
_entity.id
_entity.type
_entity.pdbx_description
1 polymer ?
#
loop_
_entity_poly.entity_id
_entity_poly.type
_entity_poly.pdbx_seq_one_letter_code
_entity_poly.pdbx_strand_id
1 'polypeptide(L)'
;MCMEEYGRIKSCKTAKEIWDLLEIAHVGTIQVKKTKVRLLTKEYKKSEVKDRETIADMHQRFNVIVNNLQSLGKEFTREEINGKIFEDLTDDYDGNIYAITEAKDIGTIPLQELICSLKAEEEVIAYKKERMKNMKSLALIAAKAKKLLKMDESDNEGDDLVMLGKNFKKLLK
;
A
#
# COMPACT_ATOMS: atom_id res chain seq x y z
N MET A 1 -3.45 -8.68 40.44
CA MET A 1 -4.57 -7.74 40.62
C MET A 1 -4.03 -6.54 41.36
N CYS A 2 -4.07 -5.34 40.76
CA CYS A 2 -3.59 -4.13 41.42
C CYS A 2 -4.57 -3.70 42.54
N MET A 3 -4.12 -2.85 43.47
CA MET A 3 -4.97 -2.35 44.56
C MET A 3 -6.22 -1.61 44.05
N GLU A 4 -6.14 -0.95 42.88
CA GLU A 4 -7.29 -0.34 42.22
C GLU A 4 -8.32 -1.35 41.75
N GLU A 5 -7.91 -2.45 41.11
CA GLU A 5 -8.82 -3.51 40.67
C GLU A 5 -9.49 -4.20 41.86
N TYR A 6 -8.73 -4.50 42.91
CA TYR A 6 -9.28 -5.05 44.15
C TYR A 6 -10.33 -4.09 44.76
N GLY A 7 -10.03 -2.79 44.78
CA GLY A 7 -10.94 -1.75 45.25
C GLY A 7 -12.27 -1.70 44.48
N ARG A 8 -12.25 -2.00 43.18
CA ARG A 8 -13.45 -2.04 42.33
C ARG A 8 -14.32 -3.26 42.60
N ILE A 9 -13.71 -4.44 42.80
CA ILE A 9 -14.45 -5.70 42.88
C ILE A 9 -14.81 -6.13 44.31
N LYS A 10 -14.20 -5.53 45.35
CA LYS A 10 -14.38 -5.94 46.76
C LYS A 10 -15.82 -5.92 47.26
N SER A 11 -16.69 -5.12 46.63
CA SER A 11 -18.11 -5.00 47.00
C SER A 11 -19.03 -5.93 46.21
N CYS A 12 -18.53 -6.60 45.17
CA CYS A 12 -19.29 -7.56 44.38
C CYS A 12 -19.55 -8.82 45.21
N LYS A 13 -20.77 -9.35 45.14
CA LYS A 13 -21.22 -10.50 45.92
C LYS A 13 -21.13 -11.80 45.14
N THR A 14 -21.06 -11.71 43.82
CA THR A 14 -21.02 -12.88 42.94
C THR A 14 -19.83 -12.82 41.97
N ALA A 15 -19.34 -13.99 41.54
CA ALA A 15 -18.31 -14.08 40.53
C ALA A 15 -18.72 -13.41 39.20
N LYS A 16 -20.02 -13.43 38.88
CA LYS A 16 -20.57 -12.75 37.70
C LYS A 16 -20.44 -11.24 37.78
N GLU A 17 -20.78 -10.64 38.92
CA GLU A 17 -20.63 -9.19 39.12
C GLU A 17 -19.16 -8.75 39.05
N ILE A 18 -18.24 -9.56 39.60
CA ILE A 18 -16.80 -9.31 39.51
C ILE A 18 -16.36 -9.34 38.04
N TRP A 19 -16.78 -10.37 37.30
CA TRP A 19 -16.44 -10.53 35.88
C TRP A 19 -16.99 -9.39 35.02
N ASP A 20 -18.28 -9.08 35.15
CA ASP A 20 -18.95 -8.02 34.39
C ASP A 20 -18.29 -6.64 34.66
N LEU A 21 -17.90 -6.36 35.90
CA LEU A 21 -17.24 -5.11 36.26
C LEU A 21 -15.82 -5.02 35.69
N LEU A 22 -15.05 -6.11 35.76
CA LEU A 22 -13.71 -6.19 35.15
C LEU A 22 -13.80 -6.07 33.62
N GLU A 23 -14.77 -6.74 33.00
CA GLU A 23 -15.01 -6.65 31.57
C GLU A 23 -15.32 -5.21 31.14
N ILE A 24 -16.18 -4.50 31.88
CA ILE A 24 -16.48 -3.09 31.63
C ILE A 24 -15.24 -2.21 31.86
N ALA A 25 -14.47 -2.46 32.92
CA ALA A 25 -13.31 -1.65 33.27
C ALA A 25 -12.16 -1.75 32.27
N HIS A 26 -11.94 -2.94 31.68
CA HIS A 26 -10.80 -3.20 30.80
C HIS A 26 -11.17 -3.23 29.32
N VAL A 27 -12.37 -3.69 28.97
CA VAL A 27 -12.84 -3.83 27.58
C VAL A 27 -13.83 -2.72 27.21
N GLY A 28 -14.47 -2.10 28.20
CA GLY A 28 -15.48 -1.07 28.01
C GLY A 28 -16.91 -1.62 28.00
N THR A 29 -17.89 -0.73 28.11
CA THR A 29 -19.31 -1.09 28.05
C THR A 29 -19.71 -1.64 26.67
N ILE A 30 -20.86 -2.31 26.59
CA ILE A 30 -21.44 -2.78 25.32
C ILE A 30 -21.53 -1.64 24.29
N GLN A 31 -21.86 -0.42 24.72
CA GLN A 31 -21.94 0.75 23.83
C GLN A 31 -20.57 1.16 23.28
N VAL A 32 -19.52 1.14 24.13
CA VAL A 32 -18.14 1.41 23.70
C VAL A 32 -17.68 0.36 22.71
N LYS A 33 -17.92 -0.93 22.98
CA LYS A 33 -17.61 -2.03 22.05
C LYS A 33 -18.31 -1.86 20.70
N LYS A 34 -19.62 -1.59 20.70
CA LYS A 34 -20.41 -1.32 19.48
C LYS A 34 -19.86 -0.13 18.70
N THR A 35 -19.47 0.94 19.39
CA THR A 35 -18.89 2.12 18.76
C THR A 35 -17.54 1.79 18.13
N LYS A 36 -16.67 1.05 18.83
CA LYS A 36 -15.37 0.58 18.32
C LYS A 36 -15.54 -0.28 17.08
N VAL A 37 -16.44 -1.27 17.10
CA VAL A 37 -16.77 -2.09 15.92
C VAL A 37 -17.21 -1.20 14.75
N ARG A 38 -18.11 -0.23 14.99
CA ARG A 38 -18.59 0.67 13.94
C ARG A 38 -17.46 1.50 13.33
N LEU A 39 -16.55 2.03 14.15
CA LEU A 39 -15.42 2.83 13.67
C LEU A 39 -14.42 1.97 12.88
N LEU A 40 -14.02 0.82 13.42
CA LEU A 40 -13.12 -0.11 12.74
C LEU A 40 -13.73 -0.65 11.44
N THR A 41 -15.04 -0.90 11.41
CA THR A 41 -15.73 -1.31 10.18
C THR A 41 -15.70 -0.21 9.12
N LYS A 42 -15.79 1.07 9.53
CA LYS A 42 -15.64 2.19 8.59
C LYS A 42 -14.21 2.30 8.07
N GLU A 43 -13.23 2.07 8.93
CA GLU A 43 -11.81 2.06 8.55
C GLU A 43 -11.51 0.92 7.58
N TYR A 44 -11.96 -0.31 7.90
CA TYR A 44 -11.88 -1.48 7.03
C TYR A 44 -12.47 -1.22 5.64
N LYS A 45 -13.63 -0.57 5.56
CA LYS A 45 -14.30 -0.25 4.28
C LYS A 45 -13.63 0.85 3.47
N LYS A 46 -12.87 1.73 4.12
CA LYS A 46 -12.18 2.88 3.48
C LYS A 46 -10.68 2.63 3.34
N SER A 47 -10.25 1.37 3.40
CA SER A 47 -8.86 0.97 3.53
C SER A 47 -8.11 0.99 2.20
N GLU A 48 -8.39 1.93 1.31
CA GLU A 48 -7.66 2.06 0.04
C GLU A 48 -6.14 2.23 0.30
N VAL A 49 -5.33 1.60 -0.56
CA VAL A 49 -3.88 1.80 -0.57
C VAL A 49 -3.58 3.28 -0.79
N LYS A 50 -2.80 3.87 0.10
CA LYS A 50 -2.41 5.28 0.01
C LYS A 50 -1.29 5.47 -1.00
N ASP A 51 -1.16 6.68 -1.52
CA ASP A 51 -0.03 7.06 -2.36
C ASP A 51 1.31 6.70 -1.70
N ARG A 52 2.11 5.88 -2.38
CA ARG A 52 3.43 5.40 -1.96
C ARG A 52 3.44 4.42 -0.77
N GLU A 53 2.28 3.91 -0.36
CA GLU A 53 2.20 2.80 0.59
C GLU A 53 2.64 1.51 -0.11
N THR A 54 3.50 0.71 0.55
CA THR A 54 3.90 -0.59 0.00
C THR A 54 2.85 -1.66 0.30
N ILE A 55 2.89 -2.79 -0.42
CA ILE A 55 2.05 -3.95 -0.11
C ILE A 55 2.30 -4.45 1.32
N ALA A 56 3.53 -4.36 1.82
CA ALA A 56 3.86 -4.74 3.19
C ALA A 56 3.17 -3.83 4.23
N ASP A 57 3.20 -2.52 3.99
CA ASP A 57 2.58 -1.53 4.87
C ASP A 57 1.06 -1.68 4.90
N MET A 58 0.44 -1.83 3.72
CA MET A 58 -0.99 -2.08 3.59
C MET A 58 -1.38 -3.36 4.32
N HIS A 59 -0.66 -4.47 4.11
CA HIS A 59 -0.95 -5.73 4.79
C HIS A 59 -0.84 -5.63 6.32
N GLN A 60 0.16 -4.90 6.84
CA GLN A 60 0.29 -4.68 8.27
C GLN A 60 -0.89 -3.89 8.82
N ARG A 61 -1.26 -2.78 8.18
CA ARG A 61 -2.40 -1.93 8.57
C ARG A 61 -3.71 -2.73 8.53
N PHE A 62 -3.91 -3.50 7.46
CA PHE A 62 -5.06 -4.37 7.27
C PHE A 62 -5.18 -5.42 8.39
N ASN A 63 -4.09 -6.11 8.71
CA ASN A 63 -4.05 -7.10 9.79
C ASN A 63 -4.42 -6.51 11.14
N VAL A 64 -3.96 -5.29 11.46
CA VAL A 64 -4.33 -4.62 12.72
C VAL A 64 -5.84 -4.41 12.79
N ILE A 65 -6.48 -3.97 11.70
CA ILE A 65 -7.93 -3.74 11.65
C ILE A 65 -8.69 -5.05 11.80
N VAL A 66 -8.33 -6.09 11.02
CA VAL A 66 -8.98 -7.41 11.05
C VAL A 66 -8.85 -8.05 12.43
N ASN A 67 -7.65 -8.07 13.02
CA ASN A 67 -7.42 -8.63 14.35
C ASN A 67 -8.24 -7.91 15.43
N ASN A 68 -8.31 -6.58 15.35
CA ASN A 68 -9.12 -5.79 16.28
C ASN A 68 -10.62 -6.10 16.13
N LEU A 69 -11.12 -6.26 14.91
CA LEU A 69 -12.52 -6.65 14.67
C LEU A 69 -12.79 -8.08 15.16
N GLN A 70 -11.90 -9.04 14.88
CA GLN A 70 -12.00 -10.42 15.37
C GLN A 70 -12.02 -10.49 16.91
N SER A 71 -11.18 -9.69 17.59
CA SER A 71 -11.19 -9.58 19.06
C SER A 71 -12.52 -9.07 19.64
N LEU A 72 -13.34 -8.41 18.82
CA LEU A 72 -14.66 -7.89 19.16
C LEU A 72 -15.80 -8.81 18.70
N GLY A 73 -15.47 -10.03 18.23
CA GLY A 73 -16.42 -11.07 17.83
C GLY A 73 -16.87 -11.01 16.38
N LYS A 74 -16.17 -10.26 15.52
CA LYS A 74 -16.42 -10.21 14.07
C LYS A 74 -15.67 -11.35 13.39
N GLU A 75 -16.38 -12.28 12.76
CA GLU A 75 -15.78 -13.32 11.95
C GLU A 75 -15.58 -12.84 10.52
N PHE A 76 -14.56 -13.39 9.86
CA PHE A 76 -14.26 -13.12 8.46
C PHE A 76 -13.96 -14.43 7.76
N THR A 77 -14.52 -14.63 6.58
CA THR A 77 -14.12 -15.68 5.67
C THR A 77 -12.82 -15.31 4.97
N ARG A 78 -12.15 -16.32 4.41
CA ARG A 78 -10.96 -16.10 3.59
C ARG A 78 -11.28 -15.25 2.35
N GLU A 79 -12.42 -15.50 1.73
CA GLU A 79 -12.91 -14.74 0.58
C GLU A 79 -13.13 -13.27 0.95
N GLU A 80 -13.73 -12.97 2.10
CA GLU A 80 -13.93 -11.60 2.57
C GLU A 80 -12.59 -10.86 2.78
N ILE A 81 -11.60 -11.54 3.35
CA ILE A 81 -10.26 -10.97 3.57
C ILE A 81 -9.54 -10.73 2.23
N ASN A 82 -9.45 -11.76 1.40
CA ASN A 82 -8.72 -11.68 0.14
C ASN A 82 -9.40 -10.71 -0.85
N GLY A 83 -10.73 -10.76 -0.92
CA GLY A 83 -11.52 -9.83 -1.73
C GLY A 83 -11.32 -8.39 -1.28
N LYS A 84 -11.31 -8.12 0.03
CA LYS A 84 -11.06 -6.78 0.54
C LYS A 84 -9.66 -6.26 0.17
N ILE A 85 -8.65 -7.11 0.19
CA ILE A 85 -7.30 -6.74 -0.26
C ILE A 85 -7.33 -6.33 -1.72
N PHE A 86 -7.97 -7.11 -2.60
CA PHE A 86 -8.09 -6.73 -4.01
C PHE A 86 -8.85 -5.43 -4.23
N GLU A 87 -9.94 -5.20 -3.50
CA GLU A 87 -10.68 -3.93 -3.55
C GLU A 87 -9.84 -2.73 -3.10
N ASP A 88 -8.89 -2.93 -2.19
CA ASP A 88 -8.05 -1.85 -1.65
C ASP A 88 -6.81 -1.56 -2.52
N LEU A 89 -6.46 -2.42 -3.48
CA LEU A 89 -5.34 -2.20 -4.40
C LEU A 89 -5.68 -1.10 -5.41
N THR A 90 -4.65 -0.37 -5.83
CA THR A 90 -4.75 0.64 -6.90
C THR A 90 -4.83 -0.02 -8.29
N ASP A 91 -5.35 0.71 -9.29
CA ASP A 91 -5.48 0.30 -10.71
C ASP A 91 -4.20 -0.29 -11.33
N ASP A 92 -3.01 0.07 -10.83
CA ASP A 92 -1.72 -0.52 -11.25
C ASP A 92 -1.68 -2.06 -11.09
N TYR A 93 -2.54 -2.65 -10.25
CA TYR A 93 -2.61 -4.08 -9.98
C TYR A 93 -3.71 -4.81 -10.76
N ASP A 94 -4.56 -4.13 -11.54
CA ASP A 94 -5.73 -4.73 -12.22
C ASP A 94 -5.38 -5.98 -13.03
N GLY A 95 -4.27 -5.92 -13.80
CA GLY A 95 -3.82 -7.04 -14.60
C GLY A 95 -3.39 -8.25 -13.77
N ASN A 96 -2.83 -8.01 -12.59
CA ASN A 96 -2.44 -9.07 -11.67
C ASN A 96 -3.65 -9.65 -10.92
N ILE A 97 -4.59 -8.79 -10.49
CA ILE A 97 -5.86 -9.23 -9.91
C ILE A 97 -6.56 -10.17 -10.90
N TYR A 98 -6.72 -9.73 -12.15
CA TYR A 98 -7.33 -10.54 -13.21
C TYR A 98 -6.64 -11.90 -13.38
N ALA A 99 -5.31 -11.91 -13.50
CA ALA A 99 -4.54 -13.14 -13.67
C ALA A 99 -4.69 -14.12 -12.48
N ILE A 100 -4.70 -13.60 -11.25
CA ILE A 100 -4.87 -14.43 -10.05
C ILE A 100 -6.30 -14.98 -9.99
N THR A 101 -7.31 -14.16 -10.25
CA THR A 101 -8.72 -14.59 -10.20
C THR A 101 -9.07 -15.60 -11.28
N GLU A 102 -8.41 -15.55 -12.43
CA GLU A 102 -8.57 -16.54 -13.51
C GLU A 102 -7.88 -17.87 -13.17
N ALA A 103 -6.70 -17.81 -12.52
CA ALA A 103 -5.92 -19.00 -12.20
C ALA A 103 -6.38 -19.73 -10.93
N LYS A 104 -6.93 -19.01 -9.95
CA LYS A 104 -7.24 -19.53 -8.62
C LYS A 104 -8.49 -18.85 -8.04
N ASP A 105 -9.27 -19.62 -7.29
CA ASP A 105 -10.41 -19.08 -6.54
C ASP A 105 -9.92 -18.26 -5.33
N ILE A 106 -10.35 -17.01 -5.25
CA ILE A 106 -10.05 -16.04 -4.18
C ILE A 106 -10.38 -16.62 -2.80
N GLY A 107 -11.45 -17.41 -2.68
CA GLY A 107 -11.87 -18.06 -1.44
C GLY A 107 -10.93 -19.17 -0.98
N THR A 108 -10.01 -19.64 -1.83
CA THR A 108 -9.12 -20.77 -1.55
C THR A 108 -7.67 -20.34 -1.29
N ILE A 109 -7.20 -19.24 -1.89
CA ILE A 109 -5.80 -18.81 -1.81
C ILE A 109 -5.44 -18.43 -0.35
N PRO A 110 -4.43 -19.06 0.26
CA PRO A 110 -3.94 -18.64 1.57
C PRO A 110 -3.48 -17.18 1.55
N LEU A 111 -3.87 -16.39 2.56
CA LEU A 111 -3.54 -14.96 2.64
C LEU A 111 -2.03 -14.69 2.45
N GLN A 112 -1.16 -15.48 3.08
CA GLN A 112 0.28 -15.29 2.95
C GLN A 112 0.79 -15.51 1.52
N GLU A 113 0.23 -16.48 0.80
CA GLU A 113 0.57 -16.74 -0.59
C GLU A 113 0.15 -15.56 -1.48
N LEU A 114 -1.05 -15.02 -1.23
CA LEU A 114 -1.55 -13.83 -1.92
C LEU A 114 -0.63 -12.63 -1.71
N ILE A 115 -0.27 -12.33 -0.46
CA ILE A 115 0.63 -11.20 -0.12
C ILE A 115 2.01 -11.37 -0.75
N CYS A 116 2.58 -12.56 -0.74
CA CYS A 116 3.86 -12.83 -1.40
C CYS A 116 3.79 -12.59 -2.92
N SER A 117 2.68 -12.99 -3.55
CA SER A 117 2.45 -12.80 -4.98
C SER A 117 2.33 -11.31 -5.32
N LEU A 118 1.60 -10.54 -4.50
CA LEU A 118 1.43 -9.10 -4.66
C LEU A 118 2.75 -8.32 -4.48
N LYS A 119 3.60 -8.73 -3.53
CA LYS A 119 4.94 -8.13 -3.34
C LYS A 119 5.85 -8.37 -4.54
N ALA A 120 5.82 -9.57 -5.12
CA ALA A 120 6.59 -9.85 -6.34
C ALA A 120 6.13 -8.95 -7.50
N GLU A 121 4.82 -8.75 -7.66
CA GLU A 121 4.29 -7.85 -8.68
C GLU A 121 4.65 -6.38 -8.40
N GLU A 122 4.66 -5.94 -7.14
CA GLU A 122 5.10 -4.59 -6.74
C GLU A 122 6.53 -4.29 -7.25
N GLU A 123 7.46 -5.23 -7.12
CA GLU A 123 8.83 -5.09 -7.64
C GLU A 123 8.86 -4.97 -9.17
N VAL A 124 8.05 -5.78 -9.87
CA VAL A 124 7.94 -5.74 -11.34
C VAL A 124 7.36 -4.40 -11.81
N ILE A 125 6.30 -3.91 -11.16
CA ILE A 125 5.69 -2.61 -11.45
C ILE A 125 6.71 -1.48 -11.21
N ALA A 126 7.45 -1.53 -10.09
CA ALA A 126 8.48 -0.54 -9.78
C ALA A 126 9.57 -0.49 -10.87
N TYR A 127 10.07 -1.64 -11.29
CA TYR A 127 11.06 -1.74 -12.38
C TYR A 127 10.51 -1.20 -13.71
N LYS A 128 9.28 -1.55 -14.10
CA LYS A 128 8.64 -1.03 -15.32
C LYS A 128 8.49 0.50 -15.27
N LYS A 129 8.08 1.05 -14.12
CA LYS A 129 7.96 2.51 -13.91
C LYS A 129 9.31 3.21 -14.03
N GLU A 130 10.37 2.66 -13.45
CA GLU A 130 11.73 3.22 -13.57
C GLU A 130 12.23 3.20 -15.02
N ARG A 131 12.08 2.07 -15.73
CA ARG A 131 12.47 1.95 -17.13
C ARG A 131 11.73 2.96 -18.02
N MET A 132 10.43 3.15 -17.79
CA MET A 132 9.64 4.16 -18.52
C MET A 132 10.10 5.58 -18.24
N LYS A 133 10.47 5.92 -17.00
CA LYS A 133 11.04 7.24 -16.66
C LYS A 133 12.34 7.48 -17.42
N ASN A 134 13.23 6.48 -17.47
CA ASN A 134 14.51 6.57 -18.18
C ASN A 134 14.33 6.69 -19.70
N MET A 135 13.34 5.99 -20.27
CA MET A 135 13.02 6.11 -21.69
C MET A 135 12.45 7.51 -22.03
N LYS A 136 11.57 8.06 -21.18
CA LYS A 136 11.01 9.41 -21.36
C LYS A 136 12.09 10.49 -21.25
N SER A 137 13.03 10.35 -20.32
CA SER A 137 14.14 11.31 -20.18
C SER A 137 15.06 11.29 -21.40
N LEU A 138 15.39 10.10 -21.92
CA LEU A 138 16.20 9.97 -23.14
C LEU A 138 15.49 10.58 -24.36
N ALA A 139 14.19 10.33 -24.52
CA ALA A 139 13.40 10.90 -25.61
C ALA A 139 13.35 12.44 -25.55
N LEU A 140 13.23 13.03 -24.36
CA LEU A 140 13.29 14.49 -24.18
C LEU A 140 14.67 15.06 -24.53
N ILE A 141 15.75 14.38 -24.14
CA ILE A 141 17.12 14.78 -24.49
C ILE A 141 17.30 14.74 -26.01
N ALA A 142 16.87 13.65 -26.66
CA ALA A 142 16.93 13.51 -28.11
C ALA A 142 16.11 14.58 -28.85
N ALA A 143 14.92 14.90 -28.36
CA ALA A 143 14.08 15.96 -28.92
C ALA A 143 14.74 17.34 -28.80
N LYS A 144 15.38 17.63 -27.65
CA LYS A 144 16.11 18.88 -27.42
C LYS A 144 17.36 18.98 -28.31
N ALA A 145 18.13 17.91 -28.44
CA ALA A 145 19.29 17.84 -29.33
C ALA A 145 18.90 18.05 -30.80
N LYS A 146 17.81 17.41 -31.26
CA LYS A 146 17.26 17.62 -32.62
C LYS A 146 16.82 19.06 -32.86
N LYS A 147 16.29 19.74 -31.84
CA LYS A 147 15.92 21.16 -31.94
C LYS A 147 17.16 22.06 -32.07
N LEU A 148 18.21 21.80 -31.29
CA LEU A 148 19.47 22.55 -31.37
C LEU A 148 20.14 22.39 -32.74
N LEU A 149 20.19 21.17 -33.29
CA LEU A 149 20.74 20.92 -34.63
C LEU A 149 19.97 21.65 -35.74
N LYS A 150 18.65 21.82 -35.59
CA LYS A 150 17.82 22.57 -36.54
C LYS A 150 17.94 24.09 -36.43
N MET A 151 18.48 24.60 -35.31
CA MET A 151 18.74 26.04 -35.14
C MET A 151 20.09 26.45 -35.75
N ASP A 152 21.02 25.51 -35.93
CA ASP A 152 22.33 25.73 -36.58
C ASP A 152 22.29 25.72 -38.12
N GLU A 153 21.16 25.32 -38.75
CA GLU A 153 20.98 25.34 -40.21
C GLU A 153 20.47 26.71 -40.73
N SER A 154 20.27 27.69 -39.85
CA SER A 154 19.93 29.08 -40.18
C SER A 154 20.93 30.02 -39.52
N ASP A 155 22.17 30.02 -39.99
CA ASP A 155 22.91 31.23 -40.36
C ASP A 155 24.33 30.81 -40.75
N ASN A 156 24.51 30.67 -42.06
CA ASN A 156 25.81 30.49 -42.67
C ASN A 156 26.51 31.86 -42.74
N GLU A 157 27.23 32.24 -41.69
CA GLU A 157 28.48 33.00 -41.85
C GLU A 157 29.57 32.31 -41.02
N GLY A 158 30.43 31.61 -41.76
CA GLY A 158 31.41 30.68 -41.23
C GLY A 158 32.59 31.35 -40.56
N ASP A 159 32.95 30.82 -39.39
CA ASP A 159 34.32 30.48 -38.99
C ASP A 159 34.37 29.82 -37.59
N ASP A 160 33.30 29.91 -36.79
CA ASP A 160 33.28 29.38 -35.42
C ASP A 160 33.02 27.86 -35.30
N LEU A 161 32.43 27.22 -36.33
CA LEU A 161 32.14 25.78 -36.34
C LEU A 161 33.40 24.90 -36.31
N VAL A 162 34.54 25.42 -36.79
CA VAL A 162 35.83 24.70 -36.78
C VAL A 162 36.43 24.63 -35.38
N MET A 163 36.10 25.59 -34.49
CA MET A 163 36.57 25.62 -33.11
C MET A 163 35.76 24.67 -32.20
N LEU A 164 34.45 24.54 -32.42
CA LEU A 164 33.60 23.66 -31.62
C LEU A 164 33.94 22.17 -31.85
N GLY A 165 34.21 21.78 -33.10
CA GLY A 165 34.58 20.40 -33.45
C GLY A 165 35.93 19.95 -32.84
N LYS A 166 36.87 20.89 -32.62
CA LYS A 166 38.17 20.61 -31.99
C LYS A 166 38.06 20.40 -30.48
N ASN A 167 37.10 21.04 -29.82
CA ASN A 167 36.88 20.89 -28.37
C ASN A 167 36.15 19.59 -28.02
N PHE A 168 35.21 19.13 -28.86
CA PHE A 168 34.53 17.84 -28.65
C PHE A 168 35.48 16.64 -28.77
N LYS A 169 36.46 16.69 -29.67
CA LYS A 169 37.49 15.64 -29.80
C LYS A 169 38.46 15.57 -28.61
N LYS A 170 38.64 16.66 -27.87
CA LYS A 170 39.45 16.69 -26.64
C LYS A 170 38.72 16.13 -25.42
N LEU A 171 37.39 16.11 -25.43
CA LEU A 171 36.53 15.60 -24.35
C LEU A 171 36.28 14.08 -24.42
N LEU A 172 36.63 13.44 -25.55
CA LEU A 172 36.42 12.01 -25.80
C LEU A 172 37.71 11.18 -25.73
N LYS A 173 38.75 11.70 -25.09
CA LYS A 173 40.01 10.99 -24.83
C LYS A 173 40.25 10.85 -23.34
#